data_AF-A0A1J5R8P3-F1
#
_entry.id   AF-A0A1J5R8P3-F1
#
_cell.length_a   1.000
_cell.length_b   1.000
_cell.length_c   1.000
_cell.angle_alpha   90.00
_cell.angle_beta   90.00
_cell.angle_gamma   90.00
#
_symmetry.space_group_name_H-M   'P 1'
#
loop_
_entity.id
_entity.type
_entity.pdbx_description
1 polymer ?
#
loop_
_entity_poly.entity_id
_entity_poly.type
_entity_poly.pdbx_seq_one_letter_code
_entity_poly.pdbx_strand_id
1 'polypeptide(L)'
;MPLKRHEKDAIRFLLNHLLYGMFGGVLFGGLLLYLDIGHLRTMALRSDDGILPIVLLFFGLIVTFGGIGMAAGVMGQAEDRN
;
A
#
# COMPACT_ATOMS: atom_id res chain seq x y z
N MET A 1 -1.01 -7.84 27.58
CA MET A 1 -2.32 -7.27 27.93
C MET A 1 -3.31 -7.68 26.84
N PRO A 2 -4.51 -8.21 27.16
CA PRO A 2 -5.50 -8.53 26.14
C PRO A 2 -6.10 -7.25 25.54
N LEU A 3 -6.23 -7.21 24.21
CA LEU A 3 -6.85 -6.10 23.47
C LEU A 3 -8.32 -5.92 23.85
N LYS A 4 -8.72 -4.66 24.10
CA LYS A 4 -10.12 -4.27 24.32
C LYS A 4 -10.88 -4.36 22.99
N ARG A 5 -12.21 -4.51 23.06
CA ARG A 5 -13.06 -4.71 21.88
C ARG A 5 -12.94 -3.58 20.84
N HIS A 6 -12.97 -2.33 21.29
CA HIS A 6 -12.82 -1.16 20.40
C HIS A 6 -11.43 -1.05 19.75
N GLU A 7 -10.36 -1.52 20.41
CA GLU A 7 -9.01 -1.56 19.83
C GLU A 7 -8.96 -2.56 18.67
N LYS A 8 -9.62 -3.72 18.82
CA LYS A 8 -9.74 -4.72 17.76
C LYS A 8 -10.53 -4.17 16.56
N ASP A 9 -11.62 -3.45 16.83
CA ASP A 9 -12.46 -2.87 15.79
C ASP A 9 -11.68 -1.79 15.01
N ALA A 10 -10.92 -0.93 15.70
CA ALA A 10 -10.05 0.07 15.08
C ALA A 10 -8.93 -0.57 14.23
N ILE A 11 -8.26 -1.60 14.75
CA ILE A 11 -7.23 -2.33 14.00
C ILE A 11 -7.84 -2.98 12.75
N ARG A 12 -9.00 -3.63 12.87
CA ARG A 12 -9.68 -4.25 11.73
C ARG A 12 -10.09 -3.20 10.69
N PHE A 13 -10.58 -2.05 11.14
CA PHE A 13 -10.91 -0.93 10.27
C PHE A 13 -9.69 -0.45 9.48
N LEU A 14 -8.58 -0.16 10.17
CA LEU A 14 -7.34 0.28 9.53
C LEU A 14 -6.77 -0.78 8.59
N LEU A 15 -6.82 -2.05 8.98
CA LEU A 15 -6.31 -3.15 8.17
C LEU A 15 -7.11 -3.33 6.89
N ASN A 16 -8.44 -3.17 6.91
CA ASN A 16 -9.24 -3.17 5.68
C ASN A 16 -8.83 -2.04 4.72
N HIS A 17 -8.62 -0.83 5.25
CA HIS A 17 -8.19 0.32 4.44
C HIS A 17 -6.76 0.20 3.93
N LEU A 18 -5.87 -0.40 4.73
CA LEU A 18 -4.53 -0.77 4.32
C LEU A 18 -4.57 -1.74 3.14
N LEU A 19 -5.45 -2.75 3.17
CA LEU A 19 -5.59 -3.72 2.06
C LEU A 19 -6.04 -3.05 0.76
N TYR A 20 -6.99 -2.11 0.82
CA TYR A 20 -7.39 -1.33 -0.35
C TYR A 20 -6.25 -0.48 -0.91
N GLY A 21 -5.51 0.21 -0.03
CA GLY A 21 -4.32 0.96 -0.42
C GLY A 21 -3.23 0.07 -1.03
N MET A 22 -2.94 -1.06 -0.39
CA MET A 22 -1.98 -2.06 -0.88
C MET A 22 -2.38 -2.60 -2.26
N PHE A 23 -3.66 -2.89 -2.49
CA PHE A 23 -4.15 -3.30 -3.80
C PHE A 23 -3.87 -2.24 -4.87
N GLY A 24 -4.14 -0.96 -4.57
CA GLY A 24 -3.81 0.16 -5.45
C GLY A 24 -2.31 0.28 -5.72
N GLY A 25 -1.48 0.16 -4.68
CA GLY A 25 -0.01 0.20 -4.80
C GLY A 25 0.55 -0.96 -5.63
N VAL A 26 0.05 -2.18 -5.44
CA VAL A 26 0.46 -3.36 -6.21
C VAL A 26 0.03 -3.22 -7.67
N LEU A 27 -1.21 -2.81 -7.93
CA LEU A 27 -1.70 -2.60 -9.29
C LEU A 27 -0.87 -1.52 -10.01
N PHE A 28 -0.63 -0.38 -9.35
CA PHE A 28 0.15 0.70 -9.92
C PHE A 28 1.62 0.29 -10.16
N GLY A 29 2.28 -0.32 -9.18
CA GLY A 29 3.65 -0.82 -9.34
C GLY A 29 3.77 -1.88 -10.43
N GLY A 30 2.78 -2.77 -10.55
CA GLY A 30 2.68 -3.74 -11.63
C GLY A 30 2.57 -3.08 -13.00
N LEU A 31 1.75 -2.04 -13.14
CA LEU A 31 1.63 -1.27 -14.38
C LEU A 31 2.91 -0.52 -14.73
N LEU A 32 3.61 0.09 -13.74
CA LEU A 32 4.90 0.74 -13.97
C LEU A 32 5.93 -0.22 -14.56
N LEU A 33 6.01 -1.44 -14.02
CA LEU A 33 6.92 -2.48 -14.51
C LEU A 33 6.45 -3.05 -15.86
N TYR A 34 5.15 -3.29 -16.03
CA TYR A 34 4.61 -3.85 -17.26
C TYR A 34 4.83 -2.93 -18.47
N LEU A 35 4.55 -1.63 -18.28
CA LEU A 35 4.74 -0.60 -19.30
C LEU A 35 6.20 -0.12 -19.41
N ASP A 36 7.10 -0.65 -18.58
CA ASP A 36 8.51 -0.26 -18.48
C ASP A 36 8.71 1.27 -18.40
N ILE A 37 7.85 1.92 -17.60
CA ILE A 37 7.89 3.37 -17.42
C ILE A 37 9.23 3.75 -16.81
N GLY A 38 9.94 4.68 -17.45
CA GLY A 38 11.29 5.08 -17.00
C GLY A 38 12.32 3.96 -17.07
N HIS A 39 12.06 2.90 -17.84
CA HIS A 39 12.89 1.69 -17.92
C HIS A 39 13.00 0.91 -16.59
N LEU A 40 12.03 1.05 -15.68
CA LEU A 40 12.07 0.41 -14.35
C LEU A 40 12.19 -1.12 -14.40
N ARG A 41 11.46 -1.79 -15.31
CA ARG A 41 11.57 -3.24 -15.47
C ARG A 41 12.93 -3.60 -16.05
N THR A 42 13.37 -2.86 -17.07
CA THR A 42 14.68 -3.07 -17.68
C THR A 42 15.82 -2.88 -16.66
N MET A 43 15.74 -1.86 -15.79
CA MET A 43 16.69 -1.64 -14.71
C MET A 43 16.66 -2.76 -13.69
N ALA A 44 15.47 -3.18 -13.25
CA ALA A 44 15.34 -4.26 -12.27
C ALA A 44 15.91 -5.59 -12.79
N LEU A 45 15.73 -5.90 -14.08
CA LEU A 45 16.27 -7.12 -14.70
C LEU A 45 17.78 -7.09 -14.94
N ARG A 46 18.37 -5.90 -15.06
CA ARG A 46 19.81 -5.71 -15.28
C ARG A 46 20.60 -5.43 -13.99
N SER A 47 19.90 -5.29 -12.87
CA SER A 47 20.53 -5.03 -11.57
C SER A 47 21.20 -6.29 -11.03
N ASP A 48 22.43 -6.14 -10.54
CA ASP A 48 23.14 -7.20 -9.83
C ASP A 48 22.55 -7.49 -8.43
N ASP A 49 21.67 -6.62 -7.94
CA ASP A 49 21.03 -6.73 -6.61
C ASP A 49 19.80 -7.66 -6.61
N GLY A 50 19.52 -8.33 -7.74
CA GLY A 50 18.47 -9.33 -7.86
C GLY A 50 17.06 -8.76 -7.60
N ILE A 51 16.35 -9.30 -6.61
CA ILE A 51 14.95 -8.91 -6.30
C ILE A 51 14.84 -7.61 -5.47
N LEU A 52 15.95 -7.09 -4.95
CA LEU A 52 15.94 -5.94 -4.05
C LEU A 52 15.24 -4.69 -4.65
N PRO A 53 15.47 -4.29 -5.91
CA PRO A 53 14.79 -3.13 -6.50
C PRO A 53 13.26 -3.31 -6.57
N ILE A 54 12.80 -4.55 -6.82
CA ILE A 54 11.38 -4.88 -6.86
C ILE A 54 10.78 -4.77 -5.46
N VAL A 55 11.46 -5.31 -4.43
CA VAL A 55 11.02 -5.18 -3.04
C VAL A 55 10.96 -3.73 -2.63
N LEU A 56 11.97 -2.92 -2.95
CA LEU A 56 12.00 -1.50 -2.61
C LEU A 56 10.87 -0.71 -3.29
N LEU A 57 10.60 -1.01 -4.57
CA LEU A 57 9.49 -0.41 -5.31
C LEU A 57 8.16 -0.71 -4.64
N PHE A 58 7.84 -1.99 -4.43
CA PHE A 58 6.55 -2.36 -3.83
C PHE A 58 6.46 -1.97 -2.36
N PHE A 59 7.53 -2.05 -1.59
CA PHE A 59 7.55 -1.59 -0.20
C PHE A 59 7.21 -0.11 -0.10
N GLY A 60 7.87 0.74 -0.90
CA GLY A 60 7.57 2.17 -0.95
C GLY A 60 6.11 2.43 -1.34
N LEU A 61 5.62 1.75 -2.38
CA LEU A 61 4.24 1.89 -2.83
C LEU A 61 3.21 1.42 -1.79
N ILE A 62 3.46 0.32 -1.08
CA ILE A 62 2.57 -0.18 -0.03
C ILE A 62 2.54 0.81 1.14
N VAL A 63 3.68 1.36 1.54
CA VAL A 63 3.73 2.38 2.60
C VAL A 63 2.95 3.62 2.18
N THR A 64 3.14 4.11 0.95
CA THR A 64 2.44 5.31 0.45
C THR A 64 0.94 5.09 0.28
N PHE A 65 0.54 4.13 -0.56
CA PHE A 65 -0.88 3.90 -0.85
C PHE A 65 -1.62 3.31 0.35
N GLY A 66 -0.98 2.45 1.14
CA GLY A 66 -1.53 1.92 2.39
C GLY A 66 -1.76 3.03 3.42
N GLY A 67 -0.80 3.94 3.56
CA GLY A 67 -0.93 5.13 4.42
C GLY A 67 -2.09 6.03 3.98
N ILE A 68 -2.18 6.36 2.68
CA ILE A 68 -3.28 7.16 2.14
C ILE A 68 -4.62 6.44 2.31
N GLY A 69 -4.70 5.13 2.08
CA GLY A 69 -5.92 4.34 2.27
C GLY A 69 -6.43 4.41 3.71
N MET A 70 -5.54 4.22 4.69
CA MET A 70 -5.86 4.37 6.11
C MET A 70 -6.27 5.81 6.47
N ALA A 71 -5.53 6.82 5.99
CA ALA A 71 -5.84 8.23 6.24
C ALA A 71 -7.21 8.62 5.67
N ALA A 72 -7.52 8.21 4.43
CA ALA A 72 -8.82 8.43 3.80
C ALA A 72 -9.94 7.72 4.57
N GLY A 73 -9.70 6.50 5.05
CA GLY A 73 -10.64 5.79 5.91
C GLY A 73 -10.97 6.59 7.17
N VAL A 74 -9.94 7.03 7.91
CA VAL A 74 -10.11 7.82 9.14
C VAL A 74 -10.80 9.16 8.86
N MET A 75 -10.39 9.89 7.83
CA MET A 75 -11.02 11.16 7.46
C MET A 75 -12.49 10.97 7.06
N GLY A 76 -12.81 9.88 6.37
CA GLY A 76 -14.20 9.54 6.01
C GLY A 76 -15.08 9.17 7.19
N GLN A 77 -14.52 8.80 8.36
CA GLN A 77 -15.30 8.62 9.59
C GLN A 77 -15.69 9.96 10.23
N ALA A 78 -14.97 11.05 9.95
CA ALA A 78 -15.36 12.38 10.42
C ALA A 78 -16.57 12.94 9.66
N GLU A 79 -16.84 12.39 8.47
CA GLU A 79 -17.99 12.72 7.64
C GLU A 79 -19.20 11.84 8.01
N ASP A 80 -19.52 11.79 9.31
CA ASP A 80 -20.74 11.15 9.76
C ASP A 80 -21.96 11.91 9.22
N ARG A 81 -22.76 11.14 8.47
CA ARG A 81 -24.01 11.50 7.82
C ARG A 81 -25.13 11.60 8.86
N ASN A 82 -25.99 12.59 8.63
CA ASN A 82 -27.37 12.69 9.11
C ASN A 82 -28.16 11.38 8.96
#